data_AF-A0A5F2BRY3-F1
#
_entry.id   AF-A0A5F2BRY3-F1
#
_cell.length_a   1.000
_cell.length_b   1.000
_cell.length_c   1.000
_cell.angle_alpha   90.00
_cell.angle_beta   90.00
_cell.angle_gamma   90.00
#
_symmetry.space_group_name_H-M   'P 1'
#
loop_
_entity.id
_entity.type
_entity.pdbx_description
1 polymer ?
#
loop_
_entity_poly.entity_id
_entity_poly.type
_entity_poly.pdbx_seq_one_letter_code
_entity_poly.pdbx_strand_id
1 'polypeptide(L)'
;MNPNSFKIEFKAKVWIYPGKGGWHFLTVPLNVSKKIKLFAEQSKGSWGMIPVFAQIGETSWNTSIFPEKDSPKYVLPLKAEIRKREKILLDQNVRVSLTIQL
;
A
#
# COMPACT_ATOMS: atom_id res chain seq x y z
N MET A 1 -10.27 -6.12 -19.55
CA MET A 1 -9.21 -5.48 -18.75
C MET A 1 -9.47 -3.98 -18.78
N ASN A 2 -9.54 -3.30 -17.64
CA ASN A 2 -9.61 -1.83 -17.67
C ASN A 2 -8.26 -1.30 -18.16
N PRO A 3 -8.20 -0.51 -19.24
CA PRO A 3 -6.96 -0.02 -19.83
C PRO A 3 -6.14 0.88 -18.89
N ASN A 4 -6.74 1.34 -17.79
CA ASN A 4 -6.12 2.22 -16.80
C ASN A 4 -5.74 1.51 -15.48
N SER A 5 -5.62 0.18 -15.50
CA SER A 5 -5.16 -0.57 -14.33
C SER A 5 -3.75 -1.10 -14.51
N PHE A 6 -2.90 -0.92 -13.50
CA PHE A 6 -1.56 -1.51 -13.50
C PHE A 6 -1.26 -2.19 -12.17
N LYS A 7 -0.51 -3.29 -12.24
CA LYS A 7 -0.08 -4.07 -11.08
C LYS A 7 1.41 -3.85 -10.83
N ILE A 8 1.78 -3.69 -9.56
CA ILE A 8 3.17 -3.58 -9.13
C ILE A 8 3.41 -4.41 -7.88
N GLU A 9 4.58 -5.04 -7.80
CA GLU A 9 5.00 -5.84 -6.66
C GLU A 9 6.23 -5.25 -5.99
N PHE A 10 6.30 -5.39 -4.68
CA PHE A 10 7.46 -4.98 -3.89
C PHE A 10 7.54 -5.72 -2.57
N LYS A 11 8.67 -5.58 -1.87
CA LYS A 11 8.81 -5.98 -0.48
C LYS A 11 8.85 -4.75 0.41
N ALA A 12 8.21 -4.85 1.56
CA ALA A 12 8.23 -3.80 2.57
C ALA A 12 8.19 -4.39 3.98
N LYS A 13 8.78 -3.66 4.92
CA LYS A 13 8.83 -4.03 6.33
C LYS A 13 7.58 -3.54 7.04
N VAL A 14 6.94 -4.41 7.81
CA VAL A 14 5.78 -4.07 8.64
C VAL A 14 6.25 -3.25 9.83
N TRP A 15 5.59 -2.12 10.08
CA TRP A 15 5.84 -1.26 11.23
C TRP A 15 4.54 -0.85 11.92
N ILE A 16 4.63 -0.42 13.17
CA ILE A 16 3.49 0.03 13.97
C ILE A 16 3.48 1.55 14.08
N TYR A 17 2.33 2.17 13.83
CA TYR A 17 2.17 3.60 14.02
C TYR A 17 2.21 3.95 15.51
N PRO A 18 3.02 4.95 15.93
CA PRO A 18 3.23 5.27 17.35
C PRO A 18 2.04 5.96 18.05
N GLY A 19 0.82 5.81 17.53
CA GLY A 19 -0.41 6.38 18.07
C GLY A 19 -1.33 5.37 18.74
N LYS A 20 -2.43 5.87 19.31
CA LYS A 20 -3.49 5.03 19.88
C LYS A 20 -4.14 4.17 18.78
N GLY A 21 -4.44 2.92 19.08
CA GLY A 21 -5.16 2.00 18.19
C GLY A 21 -4.33 0.90 17.53
N GLY A 22 -2.99 0.92 17.64
CA GLY A 22 -2.14 -0.21 17.22
C GLY A 22 -2.15 -0.49 15.71
N TRP A 23 -2.31 0.56 14.90
CA TRP A 23 -2.30 0.44 13.45
C TRP A 23 -0.94 -0.02 12.93
N HIS A 24 -0.96 -0.96 11.99
CA HIS A 24 0.23 -1.45 11.30
C HIS A 24 0.23 -0.94 9.87
N PHE A 25 1.43 -0.68 9.35
CA PHE A 25 1.63 -0.13 8.02
C PHE A 25 2.81 -0.77 7.32
N LEU A 26 2.83 -0.58 6.00
CA LEU A 26 3.95 -0.89 5.12
C LEU A 26 4.28 0.38 4.35
N THR A 27 5.54 0.82 4.42
CA THR A 27 5.99 1.94 3.59
C THR A 27 6.33 1.42 2.20
N VAL A 28 5.67 1.98 1.18
CA VAL A 28 5.90 1.66 -0.22
C VAL A 28 7.30 2.15 -0.61
N PRO A 29 8.16 1.32 -1.24
CA PRO A 29 9.49 1.73 -1.65
C PRO A 29 9.47 2.96 -2.58
N LEU A 30 10.48 3.82 -2.46
CA LEU A 30 10.52 5.11 -3.16
C LEU A 30 10.36 4.99 -4.68
N ASN A 31 11.00 4.00 -5.30
CA ASN A 31 10.90 3.73 -6.74
C ASN A 31 9.46 3.36 -7.15
N VAL A 32 8.75 2.62 -6.31
CA VAL A 32 7.34 2.26 -6.51
C VAL A 32 6.44 3.46 -6.29
N SER A 33 6.66 4.24 -5.23
CA SER A 33 5.89 5.46 -4.95
C SER A 33 6.01 6.49 -6.07
N LYS A 34 7.20 6.68 -6.63
CA LYS A 34 7.41 7.56 -7.80
C LYS A 34 6.60 7.09 -9.01
N LYS A 35 6.63 5.79 -9.32
CA LYS A 35 5.82 5.22 -10.42
C LYS A 35 4.34 5.48 -10.20
N ILE A 36 3.83 5.13 -9.01
CA ILE A 36 2.42 5.35 -8.64
C ILE A 36 2.03 6.82 -8.79
N LYS A 37 2.86 7.74 -8.28
CA LYS A 37 2.61 9.18 -8.37
C LYS A 37 2.50 9.66 -9.82
N LEU A 38 3.42 9.24 -10.70
CA LEU A 38 3.39 9.59 -12.12
C LEU A 38 2.10 9.13 -12.81
N PHE A 39 1.62 7.92 -12.50
CA PHE A 39 0.34 7.43 -13.03
C PHE A 39 -0.85 8.20 -12.43
N ALA A 40 -0.84 8.44 -11.11
CA ALA A 40 -1.92 9.13 -10.43
C ALA A 40 -2.07 10.60 -10.86
N GLU A 41 -0.97 11.30 -11.19
CA GLU A 41 -1.01 12.66 -11.72
C GLU A 41 -1.67 12.76 -13.11
N GLN A 42 -1.64 11.67 -13.89
CA GLN A 42 -2.34 11.59 -15.18
C GLN A 42 -3.85 11.37 -15.02
N SER A 43 -4.27 10.85 -13.86
CA SER A 43 -5.68 10.65 -13.53
C SER A 43 -6.24 11.86 -12.77
N LYS A 44 -7.22 12.54 -13.35
CA LYS A 44 -7.92 13.65 -12.69
C LYS A 44 -8.76 13.12 -11.52
N GLY A 45 -8.24 13.09 -10.28
CA GLY A 45 -9.14 12.84 -9.15
C GLY A 45 -8.58 12.45 -7.78
N SER A 46 -7.29 12.14 -7.62
CA SER A 46 -6.83 11.61 -6.34
C SER A 46 -6.26 12.69 -5.43
N TRP A 47 -7.01 13.09 -4.40
CA TRP A 47 -6.68 14.07 -3.35
C TRP A 47 -5.55 13.58 -2.39
N GLY A 48 -4.52 12.93 -2.93
CA GLY A 48 -3.42 12.31 -2.21
C GLY A 48 -3.65 10.84 -1.83
N MET A 49 -4.91 10.43 -1.62
CA MET A 49 -5.27 9.02 -1.42
C MET A 49 -5.48 8.30 -2.75
N ILE A 50 -4.84 7.15 -2.90
CA ILE A 50 -4.94 6.34 -4.12
C ILE A 50 -5.63 5.01 -3.78
N PRO A 51 -6.82 4.73 -4.34
CA PRO A 51 -7.48 3.44 -4.21
C PRO A 51 -6.63 2.33 -4.82
N VAL A 52 -6.47 1.23 -4.09
CA VAL A 52 -5.72 0.06 -4.53
C VAL A 52 -6.43 -1.22 -4.13
N PHE A 53 -6.24 -2.25 -4.95
CA PHE A 53 -6.46 -3.63 -4.56
C PHE A 53 -5.12 -4.23 -4.12
N ALA A 54 -4.97 -4.48 -2.83
CA ALA A 54 -3.75 -4.99 -2.24
C ALA A 54 -3.82 -6.50 -2.05
N GLN A 55 -2.68 -7.17 -2.16
CA GLN A 55 -2.52 -8.60 -1.91
C GLN A 55 -1.21 -8.86 -1.16
N ILE A 56 -1.27 -9.73 -0.16
CA ILE A 56 -0.11 -10.35 0.50
C ILE A 56 -0.43 -11.83 0.66
N GLY A 57 0.45 -12.70 0.18
CA GLY A 57 0.20 -14.14 0.15
C GLY A 57 -1.07 -14.45 -0.64
N GLU A 58 -2.02 -15.14 0.01
CA GLU A 58 -3.31 -15.52 -0.59
C GLU A 58 -4.42 -14.50 -0.27
N THR A 59 -4.20 -13.62 0.69
CA THR A 59 -5.20 -12.64 1.11
C THR A 59 -5.12 -11.37 0.27
N SER A 60 -6.25 -10.99 -0.32
CA SER A 60 -6.42 -9.74 -1.06
C SER A 60 -7.54 -8.88 -0.48
N TRP A 61 -7.42 -7.56 -0.56
CA TRP A 61 -8.42 -6.62 -0.04
C TRP A 61 -8.38 -5.26 -0.74
N ASN A 62 -9.52 -4.59 -0.76
CA ASN A 62 -9.62 -3.19 -1.18
C ASN A 62 -9.17 -2.26 -0.06
N THR A 63 -8.34 -1.27 -0.40
CA THR A 63 -7.90 -0.22 0.52
C THR A 63 -7.41 1.01 -0.25
N SER A 64 -6.78 1.95 0.44
CA SER A 64 -6.08 3.07 -0.17
C SER A 64 -4.68 3.17 0.40
N ILE A 65 -3.74 3.63 -0.42
CA ILE A 65 -2.45 4.10 0.06
C ILE A 65 -2.51 5.62 0.26
N PHE A 66 -1.75 6.10 1.23
CA PHE A 66 -1.76 7.51 1.66
C PHE A 66 -0.34 8.07 1.57
N PRO A 67 -0.15 9.37 1.31
CA PRO A 67 1.16 9.98 1.37
C PRO A 67 1.73 9.85 2.79
N GLU A 68 3.00 9.47 2.89
CA GLU A 68 3.75 9.52 4.13
C GLU A 68 4.02 10.99 4.48
N LYS A 69 3.87 11.37 5.75
CA LYS A 69 4.12 12.74 6.19
C LYS A 69 5.57 13.13 5.91
N ASP A 70 5.78 14.32 5.34
CA ASP A 70 7.09 14.90 5.03
C ASP A 70 7.98 14.00 4.14
N SER A 71 7.36 13.13 3.32
CA SER A 71 8.05 12.15 2.48
C SER A 71 7.35 11.96 1.14
N PRO A 72 8.09 11.69 0.04
CA PRO A 72 7.51 11.39 -1.27
C PRO A 72 6.96 9.96 -1.38
N LYS A 73 6.96 9.19 -0.28
CA LYS A 73 6.52 7.80 -0.25
C LYS A 73 5.04 7.70 0.08
N TYR A 74 4.47 6.53 -0.20
CA TYR A 74 3.14 6.16 0.26
C TYR A 74 3.23 5.13 1.38
N VAL A 75 2.21 5.10 2.23
CA VAL A 75 2.00 4.05 3.25
C VAL A 75 0.74 3.25 2.92
N LEU A 76 0.84 1.95 3.09
CA LEU A 76 -0.27 1.00 2.96
C LEU A 76 -0.70 0.55 4.37
N PRO A 77 -1.95 0.80 4.79
CA PRO A 77 -2.47 0.26 6.04
C PRO A 77 -2.59 -1.26 5.96
N LEU A 78 -2.15 -1.93 7.02
CA LEU A 78 -2.21 -3.37 7.14
C LEU A 78 -3.19 -3.77 8.25
N LYS A 79 -4.41 -4.12 7.84
CA LYS A 79 -5.51 -4.47 8.76
C LYS A 79 -5.15 -5.68 9.63
N ALA A 80 -5.67 -5.69 10.86
CA ALA A 80 -5.42 -6.78 11.82
C ALA A 80 -5.86 -8.15 11.30
N GLU A 81 -6.99 -8.22 10.59
CA GLU A 81 -7.49 -9.48 10.00
C GLU A 81 -6.51 -10.09 8.98
N ILE A 82 -5.87 -9.24 8.16
CA ILE A 82 -4.90 -9.67 7.14
C ILE A 82 -3.65 -10.20 7.82
N ARG A 83 -3.15 -9.49 8.84
CA ARG A 83 -1.99 -9.94 9.63
C ARG A 83 -2.24 -11.31 10.28
N LYS A 84 -3.44 -11.51 10.83
CA LYS A 84 -3.82 -12.78 11.46
C LYS A 84 -3.88 -13.94 10.46
N ARG A 85 -4.50 -13.72 9.29
CA ARG A 85 -4.62 -14.76 8.24
C ARG A 85 -3.27 -15.17 7.67
N GLU A 86 -2.43 -14.19 7.35
CA GLU A 86 -1.12 -14.40 6.74
C GLU A 86 0.02 -14.61 7.76
N LYS A 87 -0.31 -14.70 9.07
CA LYS A 87 0.64 -14.86 10.18
C LYS A 87 1.80 -13.84 10.16
N ILE A 88 1.47 -12.58 9.83
CA ILE A 88 2.43 -11.50 9.67
C ILE A 88 2.78 -10.89 11.03
N LEU A 89 4.07 -10.81 11.31
CA LEU A 89 4.62 -10.20 12.53
C LEU A 89 5.12 -8.77 12.28
N LEU A 90 5.28 -8.02 13.38
CA LEU A 90 5.99 -6.75 13.36
C LEU A 90 7.42 -6.98 12.87
N ASP A 91 7.99 -5.98 12.19
CA ASP A 91 9.34 -5.99 11.63
C ASP A 91 9.60 -7.02 10.52
N GLN A 92 8.61 -7.81 10.14
CA GLN A 92 8.72 -8.75 9.03
C GLN A 92 8.71 -8.03 7.67
N ASN A 93 9.58 -8.46 6.75
CA ASN A 93 9.48 -8.09 5.34
C ASN A 93 8.47 -8.99 4.63
N VAL A 94 7.45 -8.38 4.03
CA VAL A 94 6.39 -9.09 3.30
C VAL A 94 6.39 -8.69 1.84
N ARG A 95 6.02 -9.61 0.94
CA ARG A 95 5.79 -9.33 -0.47
C ARG A 95 4.37 -8.82 -0.64
N VAL A 96 4.24 -7.65 -1.25
CA VAL A 96 2.99 -6.95 -1.49
C VAL A 96 2.80 -6.81 -2.99
N SER A 97 1.60 -7.11 -3.47
CA SER A 97 1.16 -6.80 -4.81
C SER A 97 0.05 -5.76 -4.73
N LEU A 98 0.21 -4.63 -5.42
CA LEU A 98 -0.80 -3.58 -5.52
C LEU A 98 -1.30 -3.50 -6.96
N THR A 99 -2.60 -3.56 -7.13
CA THR A 99 -3.28 -3.19 -8.38
C THR A 99 -3.92 -1.82 -8.18
N ILE A 100 -3.49 -0.86 -8.98
CA ILE A 100 -4.02 0.50 -8.96
C ILE A 100 -5.00 0.61 -10.13
N GLN A 101 -6.20 1.11 -9.85
CA GLN A 101 -7.24 1.39 -10.85
C GLN A 101 -7.43 2.90 -10.89
N LEU A 102 -7.13 3.51 -12.04
CA LEU A 102 -7.27 4.96 -12.28
C LEU A 102 -8.39 5.27 -13.27
#